data_AF-A0A425WJQ7-F1
#
_entry.id   AF-A0A425WJQ7-F1
#
_cell.length_a   1.000
_cell.length_b   1.000
_cell.length_c   1.000
_cell.angle_alpha   90.00
_cell.angle_beta   90.00
_cell.angle_gamma   90.00
#
_symmetry.space_group_name_H-M   'P 1'
#
loop_
_entity.id
_entity.type
_entity.pdbx_description
1 polymer ?
#
loop_
_entity_poly.entity_id
_entity_poly.type
_entity_poly.pdbx_seq_one_letter_code
_entity_poly.pdbx_strand_id
1 'polypeptide(L)'
;MLAFSIVGHIFVSRGADRSYVCTLGTEEVESLGLEDTMPPALCHEVSGLAAKGMLWETESIWSPWPGIEVTTEVIPLEEGHLRIHHVSSGLACEAYDCGFAVPGNYHTLTQKDIDAVCQALPLACLGERLTIHAEANTNISHPESIIPAVRYRIEAGENVFVTLVSVSVLQSVRA
;
A
#
# COMPACT_ATOMS: atom_id res chain seq x y z
N MET A 1 -0.89 -1.32 -4.48
CA MET A 1 -1.88 -2.15 -5.18
C MET A 1 -1.78 -3.51 -4.56
N LEU A 2 -2.88 -4.02 -4.03
CA LEU A 2 -2.91 -5.32 -3.37
C LEU A 2 -3.12 -6.44 -4.37
N ALA A 3 -2.25 -7.44 -4.31
CA ALA A 3 -2.30 -8.67 -5.11
C ALA A 3 -2.21 -9.89 -4.19
N PHE A 4 -2.86 -10.99 -4.56
CA PHE A 4 -2.86 -12.25 -3.82
C PHE A 4 -2.19 -13.35 -4.64
N SER A 5 -1.29 -14.11 -4.02
CA SER A 5 -0.69 -15.32 -4.58
C SER A 5 -1.40 -16.55 -4.04
N ILE A 6 -2.14 -17.24 -4.90
CA ILE A 6 -2.98 -18.39 -4.54
C ILE A 6 -2.71 -19.50 -5.55
N VAL A 7 -2.21 -20.65 -5.06
CA VAL A 7 -1.90 -21.85 -5.88
C VAL A 7 -1.01 -21.50 -7.10
N GLY A 8 -0.03 -20.61 -6.90
CA GLY A 8 0.91 -20.21 -7.95
C GLY A 8 0.36 -19.21 -8.98
N HIS A 9 -0.84 -18.67 -8.76
CA HIS A 9 -1.44 -17.64 -9.59
C HIS A 9 -1.57 -16.32 -8.83
N ILE A 10 -1.43 -15.20 -9.55
CA ILE A 10 -1.58 -13.85 -9.00
C ILE A 10 -2.97 -13.32 -9.33
N PHE A 11 -3.69 -12.88 -8.30
CA PHE A 11 -5.01 -12.27 -8.39
C PHE A 11 -4.94 -10.83 -7.89
N VAL A 12 -5.52 -9.91 -8.67
CA VAL A 12 -5.64 -8.50 -8.32
C VAL A 12 -7.09 -8.08 -8.42
N SER A 13 -7.43 -6.93 -7.82
CA SER A 13 -8.77 -6.36 -7.99
C SER A 13 -9.10 -6.18 -9.46
N ARG A 14 -10.29 -6.64 -9.88
CA ARG A 14 -10.86 -6.38 -11.22
C ARG A 14 -11.71 -5.12 -11.26
N GLY A 15 -11.65 -4.32 -10.21
CA GLY A 15 -12.62 -3.29 -9.87
C GLY A 15 -13.21 -3.56 -8.49
N ALA A 16 -13.64 -2.49 -7.83
CA ALA A 16 -14.39 -2.60 -6.59
C ALA A 16 -15.85 -2.90 -6.91
N ASP A 17 -16.45 -3.82 -6.16
CA ASP A 17 -17.90 -4.08 -6.23
C ASP A 17 -18.68 -2.87 -5.69
N ARG A 18 -18.09 -2.20 -4.70
CA ARG A 18 -18.59 -0.97 -4.10
C ARG A 18 -17.40 -0.07 -3.75
N SER A 19 -17.55 1.23 -3.99
CA SER A 19 -16.61 2.25 -3.52
C SER A 19 -17.35 3.43 -2.92
N TYR A 20 -16.79 3.99 -1.87
CA TYR A 20 -17.33 5.16 -1.20
C TYR A 20 -16.21 6.10 -0.73
N VAL A 21 -16.59 7.34 -0.43
CA VAL A 21 -15.69 8.33 0.16
C VAL A 21 -16.26 8.72 1.51
N CYS A 22 -15.44 8.64 2.55
CA CYS A 22 -15.79 9.00 3.91
C CYS A 22 -14.87 10.10 4.42
N THR A 23 -15.39 10.95 5.30
CA THR A 23 -14.58 11.89 6.08
C THR A 23 -14.23 11.23 7.40
N LEU A 24 -12.96 11.26 7.78
CA LEU A 24 -12.47 10.68 9.02
C LEU A 24 -12.32 11.77 10.07
N GLY A 25 -12.90 11.54 11.25
CA GLY A 25 -12.68 12.34 12.45
C GLY A 25 -11.54 11.77 13.30
N THR A 26 -11.28 12.46 14.41
CA THR A 26 -10.18 12.10 15.31
C THR A 26 -10.39 10.71 15.95
N GLU A 27 -11.61 10.39 16.37
CA GLU A 27 -11.93 9.11 17.01
C GLU A 27 -11.74 7.93 16.04
N GLU A 28 -12.14 8.08 14.77
CA GLU A 28 -11.91 7.05 13.76
C GLU A 28 -10.42 6.81 13.52
N VAL A 29 -9.62 7.88 13.42
CA VAL A 29 -8.16 7.76 13.26
C VAL A 29 -7.50 7.07 14.44
N GLU A 30 -7.85 7.45 15.67
CA GLU A 30 -7.31 6.83 16.90
C GLU A 30 -7.65 5.33 16.94
N SER A 31 -8.84 4.94 16.46
CA SER A 31 -9.26 3.53 16.42
C SER A 31 -8.40 2.64 15.52
N LEU A 32 -7.66 3.22 14.57
CA LEU A 32 -6.73 2.48 13.69
C LEU A 32 -5.49 1.98 14.44
N GLY A 33 -5.14 2.55 15.60
CA GLY A 33 -4.05 2.09 16.45
C GLY A 33 -2.66 2.14 15.80
N LEU A 34 -2.42 3.09 14.89
CA LEU A 34 -1.17 3.17 14.11
C LEU A 34 -0.05 3.97 14.77
N GLU A 35 -0.34 4.65 15.89
CA GLU A 35 0.48 5.67 16.54
C GLU A 35 1.93 5.22 16.81
N ASP A 36 2.11 4.00 17.31
CA ASP A 36 3.42 3.46 17.68
C ASP A 36 4.28 3.03 16.48
N THR A 37 3.67 2.86 15.31
CA THR A 37 4.35 2.36 14.11
C THR A 37 4.54 3.42 13.04
N MET A 38 3.74 4.49 13.07
CA MET A 38 3.87 5.59 12.14
C MET A 38 5.07 6.51 12.47
N PRO A 39 5.72 7.09 11.45
CA PRO A 39 6.63 8.21 11.66
C PRO A 39 5.92 9.36 12.41
N PRO A 40 6.57 10.06 13.35
CA PRO A 40 5.93 11.12 14.14
C PRO A 40 5.34 12.26 13.31
N ALA A 41 5.99 12.64 12.20
CA ALA A 41 5.48 13.66 11.29
C ALA A 41 4.17 13.23 10.63
N LEU A 42 4.06 11.95 10.26
CA LEU A 42 2.86 11.38 9.67
C LEU A 42 1.71 11.32 10.69
N CYS A 43 2.00 10.91 11.93
CA CYS A 43 1.02 10.94 13.01
C CYS A 43 0.44 12.35 13.20
N HIS A 44 1.31 13.37 13.23
CA HIS A 44 0.87 14.76 13.34
C HIS A 44 0.01 15.23 12.16
N GLU A 45 0.38 14.85 10.93
CA GLU A 45 -0.39 15.15 9.71
C GLU A 45 -1.79 14.54 9.78
N VAL A 46 -1.87 13.22 10.00
CA VAL A 46 -3.15 12.47 10.01
C VAL A 46 -4.08 13.01 11.10
N SER A 47 -3.60 13.11 12.34
CA SER A 47 -4.39 13.68 13.45
C SER A 47 -4.78 15.14 13.19
N GLY A 48 -3.88 15.92 12.59
CA GLY A 48 -4.12 17.33 12.26
C GLY A 48 -5.16 17.53 11.17
N LEU A 49 -5.20 16.67 10.16
CA LEU A 49 -6.21 16.67 9.09
C LEU A 49 -7.56 16.18 9.62
N ALA A 50 -7.57 15.13 10.44
CA ALA A 50 -8.78 14.57 11.05
C ALA A 50 -9.45 15.58 11.99
N ALA A 51 -8.69 16.25 12.86
CA ALA A 51 -9.20 17.29 13.76
C ALA A 51 -9.81 18.50 13.02
N LYS A 52 -9.44 18.73 11.76
CA LYS A 52 -10.00 19.79 10.90
C LYS A 52 -11.19 19.31 10.06
N GLY A 53 -11.56 18.03 10.12
CA GLY A 53 -12.56 17.42 9.23
C GLY A 53 -12.12 17.43 7.77
N MET A 54 -10.81 17.42 7.52
CA MET A 54 -10.20 17.48 6.19
C MET A 54 -9.57 16.17 5.76
N LEU A 55 -9.49 15.18 6.65
CA LEU A 55 -9.05 13.84 6.32
C LEU A 55 -10.21 13.08 5.68
N TRP A 56 -9.93 12.44 4.56
CA TRP A 56 -10.90 11.60 3.88
C TRP A 56 -10.24 10.30 3.47
N GLU A 57 -11.07 9.30 3.29
CA GLU A 57 -10.67 8.00 2.78
C GLU A 57 -11.57 7.60 1.61
N THR A 58 -11.03 6.75 0.74
CA THR A 58 -11.83 5.97 -0.19
C THR A 58 -11.81 4.52 0.24
N GLU A 59 -12.98 3.95 0.50
CA GLU A 59 -13.10 2.50 0.69
C GLU A 59 -13.49 1.83 -0.62
N SER A 60 -12.96 0.62 -0.84
CA SER A 60 -13.35 -0.29 -1.90
C SER A 60 -13.48 -1.71 -1.39
N ILE A 61 -14.62 -2.34 -1.66
CA ILE A 61 -14.90 -3.74 -1.31
C ILE A 61 -14.81 -4.60 -2.56
N TRP A 62 -14.07 -5.71 -2.49
CA TRP A 62 -13.82 -6.59 -3.64
C TRP A 62 -13.40 -8.00 -3.21
N SER A 63 -13.39 -8.93 -4.16
CA SER A 63 -12.95 -10.32 -3.93
C SER A 63 -11.92 -10.76 -4.99
N PRO A 64 -10.69 -11.15 -4.60
CA PRO A 64 -9.70 -11.70 -5.53
C PRO A 64 -10.00 -13.16 -5.93
N TRP A 65 -10.60 -13.93 -5.02
CA TRP A 65 -10.75 -15.37 -5.11
C TRP A 65 -11.94 -15.83 -4.25
N PRO A 66 -12.70 -16.87 -4.66
CA PRO A 66 -13.79 -17.41 -3.86
C PRO A 66 -13.36 -17.74 -2.42
N GLY A 67 -14.05 -17.15 -1.44
CA GLY A 67 -13.72 -17.30 -0.02
C GLY A 67 -12.72 -16.28 0.51
N ILE A 68 -12.36 -15.25 -0.27
CA ILE A 68 -11.60 -14.09 0.21
C ILE A 68 -12.42 -12.83 -0.10
N GLU A 69 -12.73 -12.07 0.94
CA GLU A 69 -13.34 -10.74 0.84
C GLU A 69 -12.35 -9.70 1.36
N VAL A 70 -12.22 -8.60 0.62
CA VAL A 70 -11.26 -7.55 0.92
C VAL A 70 -11.99 -6.22 0.95
N THR A 71 -11.84 -5.51 2.05
CA THR A 71 -12.11 -4.09 2.16
C THR A 71 -10.77 -3.36 2.15
N THR A 72 -10.63 -2.38 1.25
CA THR A 72 -9.43 -1.55 1.12
C THR A 72 -9.80 -0.11 1.31
N GLU A 73 -9.25 0.51 2.35
CA GLU A 73 -9.34 1.94 2.60
C GLU A 73 -8.04 2.61 2.15
N VAL A 74 -8.18 3.76 1.51
CA VAL A 74 -7.06 4.58 1.05
C VAL A 74 -7.22 5.98 1.63
N ILE A 75 -6.28 6.36 2.48
CA ILE A 75 -6.20 7.70 3.06
C ILE A 75 -5.05 8.44 2.36
N PRO A 76 -5.34 9.42 1.50
CA PRO A 76 -4.32 10.23 0.86
C PRO A 76 -3.64 11.17 1.85
N LEU A 77 -2.37 11.42 1.60
CA LEU A 77 -1.47 12.26 2.37
C LEU A 77 -0.76 13.24 1.43
N GLU A 78 -0.02 14.20 1.98
CA GLU A 78 0.77 15.14 1.18
C GLU A 78 1.79 14.42 0.30
N GLU A 79 2.53 13.46 0.86
CA GLU A 79 3.62 12.73 0.18
C GLU A 79 3.29 11.24 -0.05
N GLY A 80 2.02 10.93 -0.36
CA GLY A 80 1.61 9.57 -0.71
C GLY A 80 0.23 9.19 -0.16
N HIS A 81 0.12 7.99 0.41
CA HIS A 81 -1.12 7.48 1.00
C HIS A 81 -0.89 6.33 1.98
N LEU A 82 -1.79 6.20 2.96
CA LEU A 82 -1.99 4.96 3.71
C LEU A 82 -2.95 4.06 2.94
N ARG A 83 -2.68 2.75 2.97
CA ARG A 83 -3.64 1.73 2.59
C ARG A 83 -3.87 0.79 3.75
N ILE A 84 -5.14 0.63 4.10
CA ILE A 84 -5.59 -0.28 5.15
C ILE A 84 -6.39 -1.35 4.46
N HIS A 85 -6.08 -2.60 4.76
CA HIS A 85 -6.74 -3.75 4.17
C HIS A 85 -7.33 -4.63 5.27
N HIS A 86 -8.65 -4.76 5.25
CA HIS A 86 -9.38 -5.74 6.03
C HIS A 86 -9.66 -6.94 5.13
N VAL A 87 -9.15 -8.10 5.51
CA VAL A 87 -9.22 -9.31 4.69
C VAL A 87 -9.83 -10.44 5.50
N SER A 88 -11.03 -10.84 5.11
CA SER A 88 -11.65 -12.08 5.56
C SER A 88 -11.28 -13.19 4.59
N SER A 89 -10.54 -14.20 5.05
CA SER A 89 -10.03 -15.27 4.19
C SER A 89 -10.40 -16.66 4.70
N GLY A 90 -10.92 -17.51 3.81
CA GLY A 90 -11.15 -18.93 4.07
C GLY A 90 -9.90 -19.80 3.97
N LEU A 91 -8.76 -19.24 3.56
CA LEU A 91 -7.50 -19.98 3.37
C LEU A 91 -6.27 -19.14 3.72
N ALA A 92 -5.17 -19.82 4.06
CA ALA A 92 -3.88 -19.14 4.21
C ALA A 92 -3.25 -18.90 2.83
N CYS A 93 -2.73 -17.68 2.60
CA CYS A 93 -2.09 -17.29 1.35
C CYS A 93 -1.08 -16.15 1.56
N GLU A 94 -0.44 -15.70 0.49
CA GLU A 94 0.41 -14.50 0.51
C GLU A 94 -0.29 -13.36 -0.22
N ALA A 95 -0.15 -12.15 0.31
CA ALA A 95 -0.57 -10.93 -0.35
C ALA A 95 0.61 -9.97 -0.51
N TYR A 96 0.59 -9.17 -1.55
CA TYR A 96 1.63 -8.20 -1.89
C TYR A 96 0.98 -6.85 -2.07
N ASP A 97 1.35 -5.88 -1.26
CA ASP A 97 0.90 -4.51 -1.45
C ASP A 97 2.02 -3.61 -1.97
N CYS A 98 1.86 -3.20 -3.23
CA CYS A 98 2.93 -2.55 -4.00
C CYS A 98 2.88 -1.02 -3.94
N GLY A 99 4.04 -0.38 -3.85
CA GLY A 99 4.24 1.04 -4.12
C GLY A 99 4.23 1.35 -5.62
N PHE A 100 4.74 2.53 -5.97
CA PHE A 100 4.86 2.98 -7.36
C PHE A 100 6.13 2.43 -8.01
N ALA A 101 6.07 2.21 -9.33
CA ALA A 101 7.23 1.78 -10.09
C ALA A 101 8.33 2.85 -10.09
N VAL A 102 9.53 2.44 -9.70
CA VAL A 102 10.74 3.27 -9.67
C VAL A 102 11.57 2.97 -10.93
N PRO A 103 11.98 3.99 -11.70
CA PRO A 103 12.84 3.80 -12.86
C PRO A 103 14.23 3.28 -12.48
N GLY A 104 14.75 2.31 -13.24
CA GLY A 104 16.16 1.92 -13.17
C GLY A 104 16.40 0.41 -13.15
N ASN A 105 17.68 0.05 -13.22
CA ASN A 105 18.14 -1.32 -13.34
C ASN A 105 18.31 -1.97 -11.96
N TYR A 106 17.62 -3.10 -11.72
CA TYR A 106 17.66 -3.82 -10.44
C TYR A 106 19.02 -4.45 -10.11
N HIS A 107 19.92 -4.59 -11.09
CA HIS A 107 21.31 -5.00 -10.84
C HIS A 107 22.16 -3.87 -10.24
N THR A 108 21.74 -2.61 -10.37
CA THR A 108 22.53 -1.44 -9.95
C THR A 108 21.91 -0.64 -8.81
N LEU A 109 20.57 -0.64 -8.71
CA LEU A 109 19.88 0.13 -7.70
C LEU A 109 20.01 -0.52 -6.32
N THR A 110 20.29 0.29 -5.31
CA THR A 110 20.23 -0.12 -3.91
C THR A 110 18.85 0.13 -3.33
N GLN A 111 18.52 -0.49 -2.19
CA GLN A 111 17.26 -0.20 -1.48
C GLN A 111 17.13 1.29 -1.15
N LYS A 112 18.24 1.98 -0.84
CA LYS A 112 18.24 3.41 -0.56
C LYS A 112 17.85 4.24 -1.79
N ASP A 113 18.29 3.83 -2.98
CA ASP A 113 17.94 4.54 -4.22
C ASP A 113 16.46 4.36 -4.56
N ILE A 114 15.92 3.15 -4.33
CA ILE A 114 14.49 2.86 -4.48
C ILE A 114 13.68 3.70 -3.48
N ASP A 115 14.07 3.67 -2.21
CA ASP A 115 13.39 4.36 -1.11
C ASP A 115 13.46 5.90 -1.23
N ALA A 116 14.42 6.43 -2.00
CA ALA A 116 14.50 7.85 -2.31
C ALA A 116 13.46 8.31 -3.34
N VAL A 117 12.80 7.38 -4.04
CA VAL A 117 11.74 7.67 -5.03
C VAL A 117 10.39 7.22 -4.51
N CYS A 118 10.28 5.96 -4.07
CA CYS A 118 9.06 5.40 -3.52
C CYS A 118 9.36 4.36 -2.43
N GLN A 119 8.67 4.47 -1.31
CA GLN A 119 8.72 3.48 -0.24
C GLN A 119 7.37 2.79 -0.08
N ALA A 120 7.41 1.49 0.19
CA ALA A 120 6.29 0.72 0.71
C ALA A 120 6.72 0.17 2.08
N LEU A 121 6.06 0.63 3.14
CA LEU A 121 6.40 0.32 4.53
C LEU A 121 5.20 -0.32 5.25
N PRO A 122 5.36 -1.50 5.86
CA PRO A 122 4.34 -2.06 6.73
C PRO A 122 4.23 -1.24 8.03
N LEU A 123 2.99 -0.99 8.44
CA LEU A 123 2.64 -0.37 9.72
C LEU A 123 1.74 -1.33 10.51
N ALA A 124 1.75 -1.21 11.84
CA ALA A 124 0.96 -1.97 12.82
C ALA A 124 1.07 -3.51 12.81
N CYS A 125 1.67 -4.11 11.78
CA CYS A 125 1.77 -5.55 11.59
C CYS A 125 3.11 -5.97 10.96
N LEU A 126 3.43 -7.25 11.07
CA LEU A 126 4.62 -7.82 10.44
C LEU A 126 4.38 -7.98 8.94
N GLY A 127 5.04 -7.14 8.14
CA GLY A 127 5.15 -7.27 6.70
C GLY A 127 6.62 -7.33 6.27
N GLU A 128 6.92 -8.09 5.23
CA GLU A 128 8.27 -8.17 4.68
C GLU A 128 8.42 -7.21 3.50
N ARG A 129 9.33 -6.25 3.63
CA ARG A 129 9.70 -5.38 2.53
C ARG A 129 10.48 -6.15 1.48
N LEU A 130 10.06 -6.04 0.23
CA LEU A 130 10.75 -6.64 -0.90
C LEU A 130 10.64 -5.78 -2.14
N THR A 131 11.32 -6.25 -3.17
CA THR A 131 11.43 -5.57 -4.45
C THR A 131 10.99 -6.52 -5.56
N ILE A 132 9.99 -6.12 -6.35
CA ILE A 132 9.52 -6.87 -7.51
C ILE A 132 10.25 -6.34 -8.75
N HIS A 133 10.94 -7.24 -9.45
CA HIS A 133 11.67 -6.89 -10.65
C HIS A 133 10.72 -6.96 -11.84
N ALA A 134 10.51 -5.84 -12.52
CA ALA A 134 9.77 -5.85 -13.77
C ALA A 134 10.72 -6.18 -14.92
N GLU A 135 10.29 -7.05 -15.83
CA GLU A 135 11.02 -7.33 -17.06
C GLU A 135 11.19 -6.05 -17.89
N ALA A 136 12.31 -5.96 -18.62
CA ALA A 136 12.60 -4.80 -19.45
C ALA A 136 11.46 -4.51 -20.45
N ASN A 137 11.15 -3.23 -20.66
CA ASN A 137 10.06 -2.71 -21.51
C ASN A 137 8.63 -3.02 -21.02
N THR A 138 8.45 -3.41 -19.75
CA THR A 138 7.12 -3.47 -19.10
C THR A 138 6.62 -2.06 -18.70
N ASN A 139 7.46 -1.04 -18.84
CA ASN A 139 7.14 0.37 -18.59
C ASN A 139 7.31 1.18 -19.88
N ILE A 140 6.31 2.02 -20.23
CA ILE A 140 6.31 2.81 -21.47
C ILE A 140 7.34 3.96 -21.41
N SER A 141 7.58 4.50 -20.21
CA SER A 141 8.42 5.67 -19.98
C SER A 141 9.89 5.33 -19.74
N HIS A 142 10.16 4.12 -19.24
CA HIS A 142 11.50 3.70 -18.84
C HIS A 142 11.80 2.28 -19.30
N PRO A 143 13.02 2.01 -19.80
CA PRO A 143 13.39 0.69 -20.31
C PRO A 143 13.35 -0.39 -19.21
N GLU A 144 13.63 -0.01 -17.96
CA GLU A 144 13.63 -0.90 -16.80
C GLU A 144 12.98 -0.19 -15.61
N SER A 145 12.26 -0.96 -14.79
CA SER A 145 11.63 -0.46 -13.59
C SER A 145 11.58 -1.52 -12.51
N ILE A 146 11.44 -1.05 -11.29
CA ILE A 146 11.38 -1.85 -10.08
C ILE A 146 10.17 -1.43 -9.28
N ILE A 147 9.50 -2.36 -8.60
CA ILE A 147 8.32 -2.05 -7.79
C ILE A 147 8.62 -2.42 -6.33
N PRO A 148 8.75 -1.44 -5.41
CA PRO A 148 8.80 -1.74 -3.98
C PRO A 148 7.46 -2.32 -3.54
N ALA A 149 7.48 -3.34 -2.69
CA ALA A 149 6.28 -3.98 -2.20
C ALA A 149 6.46 -4.46 -0.75
N VAL A 150 5.34 -4.68 -0.09
CA VAL A 150 5.29 -5.40 1.18
C VAL A 150 4.58 -6.72 0.97
N ARG A 151 5.23 -7.83 1.35
CA ARG A 151 4.61 -9.15 1.42
C ARG A 151 4.01 -9.37 2.80
N TYR A 152 2.74 -9.71 2.80
CA TYR A 152 1.98 -10.11 3.98
C TYR A 152 1.63 -11.59 3.89
N ARG A 153 1.70 -12.25 5.04
CA ARG A 153 1.16 -13.60 5.21
C ARG A 153 -0.28 -13.45 5.70
N ILE A 154 -1.22 -14.00 4.95
CA ILE A 154 -2.64 -14.01 5.29
C ILE A 154 -2.96 -15.38 5.88
N GLU A 155 -3.53 -15.38 7.09
CA GLU A 155 -4.05 -16.59 7.72
C GLU A 155 -5.55 -16.74 7.46
N ALA A 156 -6.10 -17.92 7.69
CA ALA A 156 -7.56 -18.10 7.63
C ALA A 156 -8.23 -17.32 8.78
N GLY A 157 -9.35 -16.66 8.48
CA GLY A 157 -10.06 -15.74 9.37
C GLY A 157 -9.87 -14.27 8.97
N GLU A 158 -9.97 -13.38 9.95
CA GLU A 158 -9.85 -11.93 9.77
C GLU A 158 -8.39 -11.49 9.89
N ASN A 159 -7.94 -10.69 8.93
CA ASN A 159 -6.60 -10.13 8.89
C ASN A 159 -6.72 -8.62 8.63
N VAL A 160 -5.90 -7.83 9.33
CA VAL A 160 -5.79 -6.39 9.07
C VAL A 160 -4.32 -6.06 8.88
N PHE A 161 -4.01 -5.34 7.81
CA PHE A 161 -2.66 -4.85 7.57
C PHE A 161 -2.68 -3.47 6.93
N VAL A 162 -1.64 -2.71 7.25
CA VAL A 162 -1.50 -1.31 6.83
C VAL A 162 -0.17 -1.12 6.13
N THR A 163 -0.23 -0.44 4.98
CA THR A 163 0.95 -0.06 4.19
C THR A 163 0.98 1.46 4.05
N LEU A 164 2.08 2.08 4.45
CA LEU A 164 2.41 3.42 3.99
C LEU A 164 3.09 3.32 2.62
N VAL A 165 2.49 3.96 1.62
CA VAL A 165 3.16 4.22 0.35
C VAL A 165 3.51 5.69 0.29
N SER A 166 4.79 5.99 0.42
CA SER A 166 5.30 7.34 0.23
C SER A 166 6.00 7.47 -1.11
N VAL A 167 5.88 8.65 -1.69
CA VAL A 167 6.65 9.07 -2.86
C VAL A 167 7.42 10.31 -2.46
N SER A 168 8.66 10.39 -2.89
CA SER A 168 9.38 11.65 -2.85
C SER A 168 9.35 12.19 -4.27
N VAL A 169 8.68 13.32 -4.48
CA VAL A 169 8.78 14.03 -5.76
C VAL A 169 10.19 14.58 -5.85
N LEU A 170 11.13 13.79 -6.37
CA LEU A 170 12.37 14.33 -6.88
C LEU A 170 11.98 15.32 -7.97
N GLN A 171 12.13 16.62 -7.66
CA GLN A 171 12.11 17.70 -8.62
C GLN A 171 12.89 17.24 -9.85
N SER A 172 12.18 17.17 -10.98
CA SER A 172 12.69 16.95 -12.33
C SER A 172 14.22 16.95 -12.41
N VAL A 173 14.82 15.79 -12.59
CA VAL A 173 16.21 15.71 -13.07
C VAL A 173 16.24 16.54 -14.35
N ARG A 174 16.99 17.64 -14.31
CA ARG A 174 17.18 18.55 -15.43
C ARG A 174 17.53 17.74 -16.67
N ALA A 175 16.78 17.96 -17.74
CA ALA A 175 17.15 17.60 -19.11
C ALA A 175 18.48 18.24 -19.50
#